data_AF-A0AA35SAE8-F1
#
_entry.id   AF-A0AA35SAE8-F1
#
_cell.length_a   1.000
_cell.length_b   1.000
_cell.length_c   1.000
_cell.angle_alpha   90.00
_cell.angle_beta   90.00
_cell.angle_gamma   90.00
#
_symmetry.space_group_name_H-M   'P 1'
#
loop_
_entity.id
_entity.type
_entity.pdbx_description
1 polymer ?
#
loop_
_entity_poly.entity_id
_entity_poly.type
_entity_poly.pdbx_seq_one_letter_code
_entity_poly.pdbx_strand_id
1 'polypeptide(L)'
;MDEVVRVLVHPDCIPQVKNVYIRLLYSCYVDCGLDNKETFAKDHMWSLFNSCCTDITKIVKAGPLTPVDPDLKTYVTVHIPTVMYTFFESGQISALLKVQAHRETLQDLVERMYALFMSRFVQEQESDSLRETLDRCIKLLHKCCKEEVIVLPGKLSDNIQAMSTSRGARTKGLLWKNRVLEKKKATQLNLTGPQDNINRTIIDGATNVMAHLGEQWQSLTLAEQSVLVDIFHSPQSLFTFDSKPYHKAMNTFCKSLIEHMDSEVFASDEELSVYVLRNFRGMLEKRVDLDESGVQLRVKLLRTYCNVEISLLPVEDTSPEVLNLVAIQNKLKDYGMAELVIKQIMTSPPAPVFLEAMLLGVALLNGGNRTVQSSLWTKLSEPSSEKFFQEIYNHFETSQQEIKSMGLVIQQEGDIVYGATDGGSTSPAADL
;
A
#
# COMPACT_ATOMS: atom_id res chain seq x y z
N MET A 1 -16.07 -7.84 17.41
CA MET A 1 -15.17 -7.67 18.57
C MET A 1 -15.53 -8.60 19.72
N ASP A 2 -16.71 -8.48 20.33
CA ASP A 2 -17.13 -9.31 21.48
C ASP A 2 -17.00 -10.83 21.24
N GLU A 3 -17.38 -11.32 20.06
CA GLU A 3 -17.27 -12.75 19.71
C GLU A 3 -15.80 -13.22 19.59
N VAL A 4 -14.94 -12.39 18.99
CA VAL A 4 -13.49 -12.66 18.88
C VAL A 4 -12.86 -12.75 20.25
N VAL A 5 -13.22 -11.84 21.16
CA VAL A 5 -12.73 -11.86 22.54
C VAL A 5 -13.24 -13.08 23.30
N ARG A 6 -14.50 -13.49 23.11
CA ARG A 6 -15.04 -14.73 23.72
C ARG A 6 -14.28 -15.98 23.27
N VAL A 7 -13.94 -16.06 21.98
CA VAL A 7 -13.13 -17.17 21.44
C VAL A 7 -11.72 -17.17 22.06
N LEU A 8 -11.09 -16.00 22.20
CA LEU A 8 -9.74 -15.88 22.77
C LEU A 8 -9.67 -16.20 24.27
N VAL A 9 -10.73 -15.89 25.03
CA VAL A 9 -10.82 -16.14 26.47
C VAL A 9 -11.27 -17.57 26.81
N HIS A 10 -11.80 -18.32 25.82
CA HIS A 10 -12.29 -19.67 26.06
C HIS A 10 -11.17 -20.60 26.59
N PRO A 11 -11.41 -21.39 27.67
CA PRO A 11 -10.37 -22.21 28.30
C PRO A 11 -9.76 -23.26 27.35
N ASP A 12 -10.57 -23.79 26.43
CA ASP A 12 -10.15 -24.80 25.44
C ASP A 12 -9.56 -24.18 24.15
N CYS A 13 -9.31 -22.87 24.13
CA CYS A 13 -8.78 -22.20 22.95
C CYS A 13 -7.31 -22.59 22.71
N ILE A 14 -7.06 -23.29 21.61
CA ILE A 14 -5.72 -23.76 21.24
C ILE A 14 -4.83 -22.59 20.75
N PRO A 15 -3.49 -22.67 20.93
CA PRO A 15 -2.57 -21.58 20.57
C PRO A 15 -2.64 -21.15 19.10
N GLN A 16 -2.95 -22.05 18.16
CA GLN A 16 -3.13 -21.77 16.74
C GLN A 16 -4.29 -20.79 16.51
N VAL A 17 -5.42 -21.04 17.18
CA VAL A 17 -6.59 -20.17 17.11
C VAL A 17 -6.27 -18.82 17.75
N LYS A 18 -5.57 -18.81 18.89
CA LYS A 18 -5.13 -17.57 19.54
C LYS A 18 -4.26 -16.71 18.63
N ASN A 19 -3.32 -17.30 17.90
CA ASN A 19 -2.47 -16.61 16.93
C ASN A 19 -3.25 -15.94 15.80
N VAL A 20 -4.25 -16.62 15.24
CA VAL A 20 -5.05 -16.08 14.13
C VAL A 20 -5.98 -14.97 14.64
N TYR A 21 -6.71 -15.22 15.73
CA TYR A 21 -7.74 -14.30 16.21
C TYR A 21 -7.15 -13.04 16.86
N ILE A 22 -5.96 -13.11 17.48
CA ILE A 22 -5.28 -11.91 17.98
C ILE A 22 -4.75 -11.02 16.85
N ARG A 23 -4.30 -11.64 15.74
CA ARG A 23 -3.87 -10.92 14.53
C ARG A 23 -5.06 -10.29 13.81
N LEU A 24 -6.20 -10.98 13.79
CA LEU A 24 -7.46 -10.40 13.32
C LEU A 24 -7.85 -9.21 14.18
N LEU A 25 -7.77 -9.32 15.51
CA LEU A 25 -8.05 -8.21 16.42
C LEU A 25 -7.08 -7.03 16.20
N TYR A 26 -5.82 -7.31 15.92
CA TYR A 26 -4.82 -6.30 15.54
C TYR A 26 -5.14 -5.62 14.20
N SER A 27 -5.41 -6.38 13.14
CA SER A 27 -5.75 -5.84 11.81
C SER A 27 -7.04 -5.04 11.84
N CYS A 28 -8.08 -5.52 12.53
CA CYS A 28 -9.30 -4.74 12.72
C CYS A 28 -9.07 -3.42 13.49
N TYR A 29 -8.02 -3.35 14.31
CA TYR A 29 -7.71 -2.15 15.09
C TYR A 29 -6.84 -1.15 14.30
N VAL A 30 -5.80 -1.65 13.63
CA VAL A 30 -4.85 -0.83 12.87
C VAL A 30 -5.39 -0.46 11.49
N ASP A 31 -6.01 -1.39 10.78
CA ASP A 31 -6.41 -1.18 9.38
C ASP A 31 -7.79 -0.54 9.24
N CYS A 32 -8.68 -0.74 10.21
CA CYS A 32 -10.05 -0.21 10.14
C CYS A 32 -10.29 1.04 11.01
N GLY A 33 -9.28 1.50 11.77
CA GLY A 33 -9.37 2.72 12.58
C GLY A 33 -10.62 2.80 13.45
N LEU A 34 -11.04 1.66 14.03
CA LEU A 34 -12.34 1.53 14.69
C LEU A 34 -12.44 2.46 15.92
N ASP A 35 -12.96 3.66 15.70
CA ASP A 35 -13.33 4.71 16.67
C ASP A 35 -14.61 4.35 17.47
N ASN A 36 -14.92 3.06 17.61
CA ASN A 36 -16.16 2.60 18.24
C ASN A 36 -16.03 2.61 19.77
N LYS A 37 -16.23 3.80 20.34
CA LYS A 37 -16.20 4.11 21.80
C LYS A 37 -17.11 3.19 22.63
N GLU A 38 -18.19 2.64 22.06
CA GLU A 38 -19.13 1.75 22.75
C GLU A 38 -18.70 0.27 22.80
N THR A 39 -17.86 -0.19 21.87
CA THR A 39 -17.38 -1.59 21.88
C THR A 39 -16.31 -1.86 22.93
N PHE A 40 -15.58 -0.85 23.38
CA PHE A 40 -14.49 -0.97 24.36
C PHE A 40 -14.90 -0.68 25.81
N ALA A 41 -16.09 -0.10 26.02
CA ALA A 41 -16.61 0.20 27.36
C ALA A 41 -17.08 -1.05 28.15
N LYS A 42 -16.91 -2.26 27.59
CA LYS A 42 -17.36 -3.53 28.17
C LYS A 42 -16.20 -4.29 28.84
N ASP A 43 -16.49 -5.00 29.93
CA ASP A 43 -15.54 -5.83 30.71
C ASP A 43 -14.85 -6.96 29.92
N HIS A 44 -15.25 -7.20 28.67
CA HIS A 44 -14.69 -8.24 27.81
C HIS A 44 -13.19 -8.01 27.50
N MET A 45 -12.75 -6.77 27.28
CA MET A 45 -11.32 -6.48 27.01
C MET A 45 -10.43 -6.78 28.22
N TRP A 46 -10.92 -6.48 29.42
CA TRP A 46 -10.22 -6.82 30.65
C TRP A 46 -10.15 -8.35 30.87
N SER A 47 -11.17 -9.08 30.42
CA SER A 47 -11.14 -10.55 30.38
C SER A 47 -10.07 -11.08 29.42
N LEU A 48 -9.89 -10.44 28.26
CA LEU A 48 -8.80 -10.75 27.33
C LEU A 48 -7.43 -10.51 27.96
N PHE A 49 -7.22 -9.38 28.64
CA PHE A 49 -5.96 -9.07 29.31
C PHE A 49 -5.63 -10.08 30.41
N ASN A 50 -6.63 -10.50 31.18
CA ASN A 50 -6.47 -11.58 32.15
C ASN A 50 -6.09 -12.91 31.47
N SER A 51 -6.71 -13.26 30.34
CA SER A 51 -6.31 -14.42 29.55
C SER A 51 -4.85 -14.31 29.09
N CYS A 52 -4.45 -13.17 28.51
CA CYS A 52 -3.06 -12.90 28.12
C CYS A 52 -2.09 -13.07 29.29
N CYS A 53 -2.43 -12.55 30.46
CA CYS A 53 -1.66 -12.72 31.70
C CYS A 53 -1.46 -14.21 32.04
N THR A 54 -2.51 -15.04 31.97
CA THR A 54 -2.38 -16.48 32.22
C THR A 54 -1.44 -17.15 31.21
N ASP A 55 -1.52 -16.78 29.93
CA ASP A 55 -0.69 -17.37 28.88
C ASP A 55 0.78 -16.94 28.97
N ILE A 56 1.04 -15.66 29.29
CA ILE A 56 2.39 -15.17 29.59
C ILE A 56 3.00 -15.97 30.75
N THR A 57 2.21 -16.26 31.77
CA THR A 57 2.67 -16.99 32.97
C THR A 57 3.03 -18.44 32.65
N LYS A 58 2.28 -19.09 31.78
CA LYS A 58 2.60 -20.45 31.31
C LYS A 58 3.99 -20.50 30.67
N ILE A 59 4.32 -19.48 29.86
CA ILE A 59 5.64 -19.39 29.21
C ILE A 59 6.73 -19.00 30.19
N VAL A 60 6.51 -18.01 31.04
CA VAL A 60 7.51 -17.56 32.02
C VAL A 60 7.87 -18.68 33.01
N LYS A 61 6.89 -19.52 33.41
CA LYS A 61 7.12 -20.66 34.30
C LYS A 61 7.71 -21.89 33.58
N ALA A 62 7.79 -21.90 32.26
CA ALA A 62 8.32 -23.01 31.49
C ALA A 62 9.85 -23.11 31.64
N GLY A 63 10.29 -24.03 32.50
CA GLY A 63 11.70 -24.32 32.77
C GLY A 63 12.47 -24.87 31.56
N PRO A 64 13.81 -24.99 31.65
CA PRO A 64 14.70 -25.34 30.54
C PRO A 64 14.26 -26.55 29.72
N LEU A 65 13.70 -27.55 30.39
CA LEU A 65 13.37 -28.88 29.91
C LEU A 65 11.90 -29.04 29.51
N THR A 66 11.04 -28.06 29.76
CA THR A 66 9.61 -28.14 29.39
C THR A 66 9.44 -27.71 27.93
N PRO A 67 8.92 -28.58 27.05
CA PRO A 67 8.60 -28.19 25.68
C PRO A 67 7.47 -27.15 25.71
N VAL A 68 7.73 -25.98 25.12
CA VAL A 68 6.73 -24.93 24.94
C VAL A 68 6.23 -25.02 23.51
N ASP A 69 4.91 -24.99 23.34
CA ASP A 69 4.28 -24.93 22.03
C ASP A 69 4.81 -23.71 21.24
N PRO A 70 5.36 -23.90 20.02
CA PRO A 70 5.92 -22.81 19.22
C PRO A 70 4.88 -21.75 18.85
N ASP A 71 3.61 -22.14 18.67
CA ASP A 71 2.52 -21.23 18.39
C ASP A 71 2.21 -20.38 19.62
N LEU A 72 2.18 -20.99 20.81
CA LEU A 72 1.98 -20.26 22.07
C LEU A 72 3.14 -19.30 22.34
N LYS A 73 4.38 -19.71 22.02
CA LYS A 73 5.55 -18.86 22.12
C LYS A 73 5.40 -17.62 21.25
N THR A 74 5.11 -17.80 19.96
CA THR A 74 4.92 -16.70 19.01
C THR A 74 3.78 -15.77 19.43
N TYR A 75 2.65 -16.34 19.86
CA TYR A 75 1.52 -15.60 20.42
C TYR A 75 1.95 -14.64 21.53
N VAL A 76 2.65 -15.16 22.53
CA VAL A 76 3.03 -14.40 23.73
C VAL A 76 4.21 -13.45 23.50
N THR A 77 5.21 -13.84 22.71
CA THR A 77 6.41 -13.01 22.53
C THR A 77 6.26 -11.95 21.43
N VAL A 78 5.38 -12.17 20.45
CA VAL A 78 5.25 -11.31 19.27
C VAL A 78 3.90 -10.59 19.24
N HIS A 79 2.80 -11.35 19.32
CA HIS A 79 1.47 -10.77 19.08
C HIS A 79 0.93 -10.00 20.29
N ILE A 80 1.00 -10.55 21.50
CA ILE A 80 0.55 -9.85 22.71
C ILE A 80 1.23 -8.49 22.87
N PRO A 81 2.58 -8.35 22.84
CA PRO A 81 3.23 -7.06 23.06
C PRO A 81 2.88 -6.03 21.98
N THR A 82 2.75 -6.47 20.73
CA THR A 82 2.38 -5.60 19.60
C THR A 82 0.94 -5.09 19.75
N VAL A 83 -0.02 -5.97 20.05
CA VAL A 83 -1.43 -5.59 20.26
C VAL A 83 -1.56 -4.69 21.48
N MET A 84 -0.92 -5.03 22.61
CA MET A 84 -0.96 -4.17 23.80
C MET A 84 -0.34 -2.79 23.53
N TYR A 85 0.80 -2.74 22.85
CA TYR A 85 1.43 -1.46 22.52
C TYR A 85 0.51 -0.57 21.67
N THR A 86 0.02 -1.08 20.53
CA THR A 86 -0.88 -0.31 19.65
C THR A 86 -2.17 0.09 20.36
N PHE A 87 -2.72 -0.80 21.19
CA PHE A 87 -3.95 -0.55 21.91
C PHE A 87 -3.83 0.57 22.95
N PHE A 88 -2.73 0.63 23.71
CA PHE A 88 -2.52 1.68 24.71
C PHE A 88 -1.92 2.97 24.12
N GLU A 89 -1.27 2.91 22.95
CA GLU A 89 -0.61 4.07 22.32
C GLU A 89 -1.63 5.04 21.71
N SER A 90 -2.76 4.51 21.26
CA SER A 90 -3.87 5.29 20.68
C SER A 90 -4.45 6.36 21.61
N GLY A 91 -4.15 6.34 22.91
CA GLY A 91 -4.44 7.39 23.88
C GLY A 91 -5.92 7.64 24.21
N GLN A 92 -6.85 7.26 23.34
CA GLN A 92 -8.29 7.48 23.51
C GLN A 92 -8.93 6.45 24.46
N ILE A 93 -8.24 5.34 24.74
CA ILE A 93 -8.79 4.17 25.43
C ILE A 93 -8.54 4.19 26.95
N SER A 94 -7.51 4.89 27.44
CA SER A 94 -7.29 5.08 28.89
C SER A 94 -8.46 5.82 29.56
N ALA A 95 -9.03 6.82 28.86
CA ALA A 95 -10.20 7.57 29.31
C ALA A 95 -11.50 6.75 29.31
N LEU A 96 -11.60 5.71 28.46
CA LEU A 96 -12.83 4.92 28.25
C LEU A 96 -12.89 3.61 29.06
N LEU A 97 -11.75 3.04 29.45
CA LEU A 97 -11.68 1.70 30.06
C LEU A 97 -12.04 1.61 31.55
N LYS A 98 -12.39 2.72 32.22
CA LYS A 98 -12.50 2.77 33.69
C LYS A 98 -11.28 2.11 34.35
N VAL A 99 -10.07 2.53 33.98
CA VAL A 99 -8.80 1.87 34.38
C VAL A 99 -8.68 1.68 35.90
N GLN A 100 -9.20 2.62 36.69
CA GLN A 100 -9.35 2.52 38.15
C GLN A 100 -10.12 1.27 38.63
N ALA A 101 -11.17 0.85 37.91
CA ALA A 101 -12.00 -0.30 38.27
C ALA A 101 -11.28 -1.64 38.04
N HIS A 102 -10.25 -1.68 37.18
CA HIS A 102 -9.51 -2.87 36.80
C HIS A 102 -8.01 -2.78 37.14
N ARG A 103 -7.67 -1.99 38.17
CA ARG A 103 -6.29 -1.72 38.63
C ARG A 103 -5.44 -2.97 38.79
N GLU A 104 -6.02 -4.07 39.30
CA GLU A 104 -5.31 -5.32 39.57
C GLU A 104 -4.91 -6.03 38.28
N THR A 105 -5.78 -6.02 37.26
CA THR A 105 -5.47 -6.61 35.94
C THR A 105 -4.35 -5.85 35.25
N LEU A 106 -4.32 -4.51 35.37
CA LEU A 106 -3.26 -3.69 34.79
C LEU A 106 -1.93 -3.91 35.51
N GLN A 107 -1.91 -3.96 36.84
CA GLN A 107 -0.70 -4.28 37.63
C GLN A 107 -0.15 -5.65 37.24
N ASP A 108 -1.01 -6.67 37.18
CA ASP A 108 -0.67 -8.02 36.74
C ASP A 108 -0.09 -8.03 35.32
N LEU A 109 -0.66 -7.24 34.41
CA LEU A 109 -0.18 -7.14 33.04
C LEU A 109 1.23 -6.57 32.99
N VAL A 110 1.51 -5.47 33.71
CA VAL A 110 2.86 -4.88 33.76
C VAL A 110 3.87 -5.86 34.37
N GLU A 111 3.51 -6.52 35.47
CA GLU A 111 4.38 -7.49 36.14
C GLU A 111 4.70 -8.68 35.23
N ARG A 112 3.69 -9.25 34.56
CA ARG A 112 3.87 -10.42 33.69
C ARG A 112 4.61 -10.07 32.41
N MET A 113 4.37 -8.89 31.83
CA MET A 113 5.11 -8.38 30.67
C MET A 113 6.59 -8.13 31.00
N TYR A 114 6.87 -7.58 32.19
CA TYR A 114 8.25 -7.44 32.67
C TYR A 114 8.91 -8.81 32.93
N ALA A 115 8.19 -9.75 33.54
CA ALA A 115 8.69 -11.12 33.74
C ALA A 115 8.98 -11.83 32.40
N LEU A 116 8.15 -11.59 31.37
CA LEU A 116 8.40 -12.05 30.01
C LEU A 116 9.67 -11.43 29.42
N PHE A 117 9.88 -10.12 29.61
CA PHE A 117 11.11 -9.44 29.16
C PHE A 117 12.37 -10.01 29.81
N MET A 118 12.29 -10.40 31.08
CA MET A 118 13.39 -11.02 31.81
C MET A 118 13.51 -12.53 31.56
N SER A 119 12.57 -13.13 30.82
CA SER A 119 12.60 -14.57 30.52
C SER A 119 13.70 -14.91 29.50
N ARG A 120 14.22 -16.14 29.59
CA ARG A 120 15.19 -16.68 28.61
C ARG A 120 14.68 -16.60 27.16
N PHE A 121 13.36 -16.72 26.98
CA PHE A 121 12.73 -16.67 25.65
C PHE A 121 12.87 -15.31 24.97
N VAL A 122 13.16 -14.24 25.70
CA VAL A 122 13.44 -12.91 25.15
C VAL A 122 14.93 -12.57 25.27
N GLN A 123 15.58 -12.94 26.38
CA GLN A 123 17.00 -12.64 26.60
C GLN A 123 17.95 -13.40 25.67
N GLU A 124 17.59 -14.61 25.22
CA GLU A 124 18.42 -15.46 24.35
C GLU A 124 18.09 -15.29 22.84
N GLN A 125 17.07 -14.51 22.48
CA GLN A 125 16.68 -14.27 21.09
C GLN A 125 17.61 -13.25 20.42
N GLU A 126 18.04 -13.52 19.18
CA GLU A 126 18.86 -12.60 18.38
C GLU A 126 18.06 -11.39 17.80
N SER A 127 16.73 -11.44 17.82
CA SER A 127 15.88 -10.40 17.21
C SER A 127 15.72 -9.17 18.12
N ASP A 128 16.57 -8.17 17.93
CA ASP A 128 16.51 -6.90 18.67
C ASP A 128 15.13 -6.20 18.55
N SER A 129 14.45 -6.36 17.42
CA SER A 129 13.12 -5.79 17.16
C SER A 129 12.03 -6.24 18.13
N LEU A 130 12.03 -7.52 18.55
CA LEU A 130 11.06 -8.04 19.51
C LEU A 130 11.28 -7.46 20.89
N ARG A 131 12.56 -7.36 21.28
CA ARG A 131 12.97 -6.80 22.57
C ARG A 131 12.63 -5.31 22.66
N GLU A 132 12.78 -4.58 21.56
CA GLU A 132 12.38 -3.16 21.46
C GLU A 132 10.88 -2.97 21.55
N THR A 133 10.09 -3.81 20.88
CA THR A 133 8.62 -3.74 20.96
C THR A 133 8.12 -4.05 22.37
N LEU A 134 8.73 -5.03 23.04
CA LEU A 134 8.40 -5.35 24.43
C LEU A 134 8.85 -4.25 25.41
N ASP A 135 10.04 -3.65 25.23
CA ASP A 135 10.54 -2.49 25.98
C ASP A 135 9.58 -1.30 25.85
N ARG A 136 9.15 -0.98 24.62
CA ARG A 136 8.18 0.08 24.35
C ARG A 136 6.82 -0.20 24.99
N CYS A 137 6.31 -1.43 24.88
CA CYS A 137 5.05 -1.84 25.48
C CYS A 137 5.06 -1.71 27.01
N ILE A 138 6.10 -2.21 27.69
CA ILE A 138 6.23 -2.12 29.16
C ILE A 138 6.29 -0.66 29.62
N LYS A 139 7.02 0.19 28.89
CA LYS A 139 7.12 1.62 29.20
C LYS A 139 5.79 2.34 29.06
N LEU A 140 5.05 2.03 28.00
CA LEU A 140 3.74 2.60 27.75
C LEU A 140 2.74 2.19 28.85
N LEU A 141 2.68 0.91 29.20
CA LEU A 141 1.84 0.43 30.30
C LEU A 141 2.23 1.06 31.64
N HIS A 142 3.54 1.20 31.92
CA HIS A 142 4.04 1.85 33.12
C HIS A 142 3.67 3.35 33.17
N LYS A 143 3.70 4.03 32.02
CA LYS A 143 3.22 5.42 31.89
C LYS A 143 1.72 5.51 32.20
N CYS A 144 0.90 4.60 31.67
CA CYS A 144 -0.53 4.54 31.98
C CYS A 144 -0.80 4.34 33.48
N CYS A 145 -0.03 3.49 34.17
CA CYS A 145 -0.15 3.35 35.63
C CYS A 145 0.18 4.65 36.38
N LYS A 146 1.16 5.43 35.91
CA LYS A 146 1.55 6.71 36.53
C LYS A 146 0.50 7.79 36.33
N GLU A 147 -0.06 7.91 35.13
CA GLU A 147 -1.12 8.88 34.81
C GLU A 147 -2.40 8.62 35.62
N GLU A 148 -2.72 7.34 35.86
CA GLU A 148 -3.89 6.91 36.63
C GLU A 148 -3.64 6.75 38.14
N VAL A 149 -2.48 7.15 38.67
CA VAL A 149 -2.12 7.06 40.10
C VAL A 149 -2.21 5.62 40.66
N ILE A 150 -1.84 4.62 39.85
CA ILE A 150 -1.80 3.21 40.26
C ILE A 150 -0.41 2.88 40.82
N VAL A 151 -0.34 2.53 42.10
CA VAL A 151 0.92 2.19 42.78
C VAL A 151 1.38 0.79 42.37
N LEU A 152 2.48 0.71 41.62
CA LEU A 152 3.17 -0.56 41.34
C LEU A 152 4.11 -0.93 42.51
N PRO A 153 4.45 -2.22 42.69
CA PRO A 153 5.47 -2.63 43.66
C PRO A 153 6.79 -1.87 43.41
N GLY A 154 7.35 -1.21 44.43
CA GLY A 154 8.45 -0.24 44.26
C GLY A 154 9.66 -0.79 43.47
N LYS A 155 10.04 -2.05 43.72
CA LYS A 155 11.13 -2.74 42.99
C LYS A 155 10.88 -2.87 41.49
N LEU A 156 9.63 -3.02 41.06
CA LEU A 156 9.27 -3.16 39.64
C LEU A 156 9.38 -1.82 38.91
N SER A 157 8.92 -0.73 39.54
CA SER A 157 9.02 0.63 38.98
C SER A 157 10.47 1.04 38.76
N ASP A 158 11.34 0.81 39.75
CA ASP A 158 12.76 1.14 39.68
C ASP A 158 13.48 0.32 38.60
N ASN A 159 13.14 -0.97 38.49
CA ASN A 159 13.68 -1.87 37.47
C ASN A 159 13.28 -1.48 36.04
N ILE A 160 12.04 -1.02 35.83
CA ILE A 160 11.57 -0.52 34.52
C ILE A 160 12.29 0.78 34.16
N GLN A 161 12.55 1.66 35.13
CA GLN A 161 13.30 2.90 34.89
C GLN A 161 14.79 2.61 34.58
N ALA A 162 15.40 1.64 35.26
CA ALA A 162 16.77 1.18 35.00
C ALA A 162 16.92 0.44 33.65
N MET A 163 15.85 -0.16 33.11
CA MET A 163 15.81 -0.73 31.76
C MET A 163 16.20 0.32 30.69
N SER A 164 15.91 1.61 30.95
CA SER A 164 16.18 2.72 30.03
C SER A 164 17.65 3.17 30.02
N THR A 165 18.34 3.10 31.16
CA THR A 165 19.74 3.57 31.31
C THR A 165 20.76 2.53 30.85
N SER A 166 20.36 1.25 30.75
CA SER A 166 21.23 0.16 30.29
C SER A 166 21.60 0.20 28.79
N ARG A 167 21.12 1.18 28.01
CA ARG A 167 21.48 1.36 26.59
C ARG A 167 22.94 1.79 26.38
N GLY A 168 23.57 2.48 27.35
CA GLY A 168 24.93 3.04 27.18
C GLY A 168 26.09 2.05 27.40
N ALA A 169 25.94 1.06 28.29
CA ALA A 169 27.03 0.17 28.69
C ALA A 169 27.09 -1.13 27.87
N ARG A 170 25.99 -1.59 27.28
CA ARG A 170 25.95 -2.86 26.51
C ARG A 170 26.48 -2.71 25.08
N THR A 171 26.42 -1.53 24.48
CA THR A 171 26.84 -1.30 23.08
C THR A 171 28.33 -1.55 22.86
N LYS A 172 29.21 -1.18 23.81
CA LYS A 172 30.66 -1.38 23.66
C LYS A 172 31.10 -2.85 23.85
N GLY A 173 30.47 -3.55 24.79
CA GLY A 173 30.69 -4.99 25.05
C GLY A 173 29.99 -5.93 24.07
N LEU A 174 29.01 -5.45 23.31
CA LEU A 174 28.36 -6.21 22.24
C LEU A 174 29.07 -6.01 20.90
N LEU A 175 29.60 -4.81 20.61
CA LEU A 175 30.35 -4.55 19.38
C LEU A 175 31.66 -5.34 19.29
N TRP A 176 32.40 -5.55 20.40
CA TRP A 176 33.60 -6.40 20.36
C TRP A 176 33.24 -7.88 20.18
N LYS A 177 32.16 -8.34 20.85
CA LYS A 177 31.69 -9.72 20.78
C LYS A 177 31.12 -10.02 19.39
N ASN A 178 30.38 -9.08 18.80
CA ASN A 178 29.90 -9.13 17.42
C ASN A 178 31.04 -9.07 16.41
N ARG A 179 32.09 -8.26 16.61
CA ARG A 179 33.24 -8.23 15.69
C ARG A 179 34.06 -9.54 15.73
N VAL A 180 34.11 -10.21 16.89
CA VAL A 180 34.71 -11.56 17.05
C VAL A 180 33.77 -12.66 16.51
N LEU A 181 32.46 -12.51 16.68
CA LEU A 181 31.46 -13.42 16.11
C LEU A 181 31.26 -13.24 14.61
N GLU A 182 31.46 -12.06 14.02
CA GLU A 182 31.40 -11.84 12.58
C GLU A 182 32.61 -12.46 11.88
N LYS A 183 33.79 -12.42 12.52
CA LYS A 183 34.93 -13.23 12.07
C LYS A 183 34.63 -14.75 12.16
N LYS A 184 33.77 -15.20 13.07
CA LYS A 184 33.29 -16.59 13.13
C LYS A 184 32.11 -16.88 12.18
N LYS A 185 31.17 -15.96 11.97
CA LYS A 185 29.99 -16.05 11.07
C LYS A 185 30.40 -15.97 9.60
N ALA A 186 31.41 -15.18 9.25
CA ALA A 186 32.03 -15.23 7.92
C ALA A 186 32.64 -16.61 7.60
N THR A 187 32.93 -17.41 8.64
CA THR A 187 33.40 -18.80 8.50
C THR A 187 32.27 -19.84 8.71
N GLN A 188 31.04 -19.40 9.06
CA GLN A 188 29.87 -20.25 9.35
C GLN A 188 28.60 -19.75 8.62
N LEU A 189 28.71 -19.36 7.34
CA LEU A 189 27.55 -19.01 6.49
C LEU A 189 26.63 -20.18 6.13
N ASN A 190 26.71 -21.30 6.86
CA ASN A 190 25.75 -22.38 6.82
C ASN A 190 25.32 -22.67 8.26
N LEU A 191 24.01 -22.72 8.53
CA LEU A 191 23.32 -23.24 9.74
C LEU A 191 22.42 -22.22 10.48
N THR A 192 21.47 -21.64 9.76
CA THR A 192 20.11 -21.41 10.26
C THR A 192 19.42 -22.77 10.46
N GLY A 193 18.59 -22.93 11.51
CA GLY A 193 17.97 -24.23 11.84
C GLY A 193 17.17 -24.82 10.67
N PRO A 194 17.04 -26.17 10.58
CA PRO A 194 16.52 -26.82 9.38
C PRO A 194 15.13 -26.33 8.96
N GLN A 195 14.22 -26.05 9.89
CA GLN A 195 12.85 -25.60 9.57
C GLN A 195 12.75 -24.12 9.13
N ASP A 196 13.43 -23.19 9.80
CA ASP A 196 13.39 -21.77 9.43
C ASP A 196 14.13 -21.49 8.10
N ASN A 197 15.18 -22.27 7.82
CA ASN A 197 15.82 -22.26 6.51
C ASN A 197 14.93 -22.80 5.41
N ILE A 198 14.24 -23.90 5.66
CA ILE A 198 13.31 -24.48 4.69
C ILE A 198 12.18 -23.49 4.42
N ASN A 199 11.57 -22.88 5.45
CA ASN A 199 10.49 -21.91 5.27
C ASN A 199 10.96 -20.66 4.51
N ARG A 200 12.13 -20.12 4.84
CA ARG A 200 12.69 -18.97 4.11
C ARG A 200 13.06 -19.35 2.67
N THR A 201 13.61 -20.54 2.45
CA THR A 201 13.95 -21.04 1.09
C THR A 201 12.70 -21.33 0.27
N ILE A 202 11.62 -21.80 0.88
CA ILE A 202 10.32 -22.00 0.22
C ILE A 202 9.70 -20.65 -0.12
N ILE A 203 9.73 -19.66 0.79
CA ILE A 203 9.21 -18.31 0.53
C ILE A 203 10.03 -17.60 -0.53
N ASP A 204 11.36 -17.64 -0.44
CA ASP A 204 12.26 -17.05 -1.44
C ASP A 204 12.11 -17.77 -2.79
N GLY A 205 11.97 -19.10 -2.78
CA GLY A 205 11.67 -19.90 -3.97
C GLY A 205 10.33 -19.54 -4.61
N ALA A 206 9.26 -19.43 -3.81
CA ALA A 206 7.95 -19.02 -4.29
C ALA A 206 7.96 -17.58 -4.79
N THR A 207 8.65 -16.67 -4.11
CA THR A 207 8.79 -15.26 -4.52
C THR A 207 9.56 -15.15 -5.83
N ASN A 208 10.63 -15.93 -6.01
CA ASN A 208 11.36 -16.00 -7.28
C ASN A 208 10.52 -16.60 -8.41
N VAL A 209 9.73 -17.65 -8.13
CA VAL A 209 8.79 -18.20 -9.12
C VAL A 209 7.71 -17.17 -9.46
N MET A 210 7.15 -16.47 -8.48
CA MET A 210 6.16 -15.40 -8.72
C MET A 210 6.75 -14.22 -9.49
N ALA A 211 7.99 -13.82 -9.21
CA ALA A 211 8.67 -12.76 -9.95
C ALA A 211 8.94 -13.20 -11.39
N HIS A 212 9.43 -14.42 -11.59
CA HIS A 212 9.66 -14.96 -12.92
C HIS A 212 8.36 -15.13 -13.72
N LEU A 213 7.30 -15.65 -13.10
CA LEU A 213 5.98 -15.72 -13.72
C LEU A 213 5.42 -14.33 -14.01
N GLY A 214 5.63 -13.35 -13.11
CA GLY A 214 5.23 -11.96 -13.30
C GLY A 214 5.88 -11.33 -14.52
N GLU A 215 7.19 -11.49 -14.68
CA GLU A 215 7.93 -11.02 -15.86
C GLU A 215 7.44 -11.71 -17.15
N GLN A 216 7.24 -13.03 -17.11
CA GLN A 216 6.75 -13.80 -18.27
C GLN A 216 5.30 -13.44 -18.65
N TRP A 217 4.44 -13.21 -17.67
CA TRP A 217 3.03 -12.88 -17.90
C TRP A 217 2.81 -11.41 -18.24
N GLN A 218 3.77 -10.53 -17.94
CA GLN A 218 3.65 -9.10 -18.26
C GLN A 218 3.43 -8.89 -19.76
N SER A 219 4.29 -9.48 -20.61
CA SER A 219 4.16 -9.36 -22.06
C SER A 219 2.88 -10.03 -22.58
N LEU A 220 2.47 -11.16 -22.01
CA LEU A 220 1.22 -11.83 -22.37
C LEU A 220 -0.03 -11.00 -22.00
N THR A 221 -0.01 -10.36 -20.83
CA THR A 221 -1.09 -9.49 -20.36
C THR A 221 -1.21 -8.24 -21.24
N LEU A 222 -0.07 -7.63 -21.58
CA LEU A 222 -0.01 -6.51 -22.52
C LEU A 222 -0.50 -6.93 -23.92
N ALA A 223 -0.15 -8.13 -24.37
CA ALA A 223 -0.64 -8.67 -25.63
C ALA A 223 -2.17 -8.81 -25.62
N GLU A 224 -2.77 -9.34 -24.56
CA GLU A 224 -4.22 -9.49 -24.44
C GLU A 224 -4.93 -8.12 -24.42
N GLN A 225 -4.41 -7.17 -23.63
CA GLN A 225 -4.92 -5.79 -23.60
C GLN A 225 -4.79 -5.10 -24.98
N SER A 226 -3.71 -5.36 -25.71
CA SER A 226 -3.50 -4.76 -27.02
C SER A 226 -4.48 -5.25 -28.09
N VAL A 227 -5.00 -6.48 -27.95
CA VAL A 227 -6.06 -7.02 -28.83
C VAL A 227 -7.38 -6.30 -28.60
N LEU A 228 -7.68 -5.91 -27.36
CA LEU A 228 -8.88 -5.11 -27.09
C LEU A 228 -8.82 -3.76 -27.78
N VAL A 229 -7.67 -3.10 -27.78
CA VAL A 229 -7.47 -1.85 -28.54
C VAL A 229 -7.72 -2.07 -30.04
N ASP A 230 -7.24 -3.19 -30.61
CA ASP A 230 -7.52 -3.53 -32.02
C ASP A 230 -9.02 -3.72 -32.28
N ILE A 231 -9.74 -4.36 -31.35
CA ILE A 231 -11.20 -4.51 -31.42
C ILE A 231 -11.89 -3.15 -31.37
N PHE A 232 -11.41 -2.21 -30.56
CA PHE A 232 -11.96 -0.85 -30.53
C PHE A 232 -11.71 -0.07 -31.83
N HIS A 233 -10.59 -0.31 -32.53
CA HIS A 233 -10.37 0.25 -33.87
C HIS A 233 -11.37 -0.28 -34.90
N SER A 234 -11.69 -1.58 -34.84
CA SER A 234 -12.54 -2.26 -35.82
C SER A 234 -13.50 -3.26 -35.15
N PRO A 235 -14.54 -2.80 -34.44
CA PRO A 235 -15.46 -3.67 -33.70
C PRO A 235 -16.27 -4.59 -34.62
N GLN A 236 -16.41 -4.21 -35.90
CA GLN A 236 -17.07 -5.02 -36.92
C GLN A 236 -16.37 -6.36 -37.21
N SER A 237 -15.08 -6.49 -36.88
CA SER A 237 -14.29 -7.71 -37.10
C SER A 237 -14.78 -8.93 -36.31
N LEU A 238 -15.53 -8.70 -35.22
CA LEU A 238 -16.12 -9.76 -34.40
C LEU A 238 -17.33 -10.42 -35.05
N PHE A 239 -17.91 -9.80 -36.08
CA PHE A 239 -19.14 -10.26 -36.72
C PHE A 239 -18.87 -10.80 -38.12
N THR A 240 -19.74 -11.71 -38.57
CA THR A 240 -19.70 -12.19 -39.95
C THR A 240 -19.89 -11.03 -40.93
N PHE A 241 -19.10 -11.03 -42.01
CA PHE A 241 -19.13 -10.01 -43.04
C PHE A 241 -20.56 -9.75 -43.56
N ASP A 242 -20.90 -8.47 -43.73
CA ASP A 242 -22.20 -7.98 -44.25
C ASP A 242 -23.44 -8.35 -43.42
N SER A 243 -23.26 -8.77 -42.17
CA SER A 243 -24.38 -8.95 -41.25
C SER A 243 -24.95 -7.62 -40.71
N LYS A 244 -26.20 -7.59 -40.25
CA LYS A 244 -26.76 -6.39 -39.59
C LYS A 244 -25.91 -5.92 -38.39
N PRO A 245 -25.39 -6.81 -37.52
CA PRO A 245 -24.47 -6.43 -36.45
C PRO A 245 -23.15 -5.83 -36.97
N TYR A 246 -22.61 -6.32 -38.08
CA TYR A 246 -21.37 -5.79 -38.69
C TYR A 246 -21.49 -4.29 -39.02
N HIS A 247 -22.55 -3.89 -39.73
CA HIS A 247 -22.77 -2.49 -40.12
C HIS A 247 -23.08 -1.57 -38.93
N LYS A 248 -23.77 -2.09 -37.91
CA LYS A 248 -24.00 -1.35 -36.66
C LYS A 248 -22.70 -1.16 -35.89
N ALA A 249 -21.94 -2.23 -35.69
CA ALA A 249 -20.68 -2.17 -34.96
C ALA A 249 -19.70 -1.16 -35.59
N MET A 250 -19.57 -1.17 -36.92
CA MET A 250 -18.67 -0.28 -37.67
C MET A 250 -18.92 1.21 -37.42
N ASN A 251 -20.19 1.62 -37.29
CA ASN A 251 -20.58 3.02 -37.30
C ASN A 251 -21.06 3.56 -35.94
N THR A 252 -21.68 2.72 -35.11
CA THR A 252 -22.37 3.17 -33.90
C THR A 252 -21.75 2.67 -32.60
N PHE A 253 -20.92 1.64 -32.59
CA PHE A 253 -20.43 1.03 -31.34
C PHE A 253 -19.68 2.03 -30.45
N CYS A 254 -18.59 2.61 -30.94
CA CYS A 254 -17.79 3.57 -30.15
C CYS A 254 -18.59 4.81 -29.77
N LYS A 255 -19.43 5.31 -30.69
CA LYS A 255 -20.29 6.47 -30.44
C LYS A 255 -21.29 6.20 -29.31
N SER A 256 -22.02 5.10 -29.38
CA SER A 256 -22.98 4.72 -28.34
C SER A 256 -22.29 4.40 -27.01
N LEU A 257 -21.07 3.87 -27.04
CA LEU A 257 -20.27 3.66 -25.84
C LEU A 257 -19.92 5.00 -25.18
N ILE A 258 -19.42 5.98 -25.94
CA ILE A 258 -19.11 7.34 -25.46
C ILE A 258 -20.36 8.04 -24.92
N GLU A 259 -21.51 7.92 -25.61
CA GLU A 259 -22.79 8.45 -25.13
C GLU A 259 -23.21 7.82 -23.79
N HIS A 260 -22.95 6.51 -23.60
CA HIS A 260 -23.25 5.83 -22.36
C HIS A 260 -22.27 6.18 -21.23
N MET A 261 -21.03 6.56 -21.56
CA MET A 261 -20.05 7.05 -20.57
C MET A 261 -20.44 8.39 -19.94
N ASP A 262 -21.32 9.15 -20.58
CA ASP A 262 -21.93 10.39 -20.02
C ASP A 262 -23.10 10.08 -19.05
N SER A 263 -23.46 8.80 -18.85
CA SER A 263 -24.54 8.40 -17.95
C SER A 263 -24.08 8.28 -16.49
N GLU A 264 -24.98 8.56 -15.55
CA GLU A 264 -24.71 8.46 -14.10
C GLU A 264 -24.27 7.05 -13.66
N VAL A 265 -24.70 6.01 -14.38
CA VAL A 265 -24.32 4.62 -14.10
C VAL A 265 -22.83 4.42 -14.32
N PHE A 266 -22.28 5.04 -15.36
CA PHE A 266 -20.87 4.96 -15.68
C PHE A 266 -20.03 5.77 -14.70
N ALA A 267 -20.54 6.95 -14.30
CA ALA A 267 -19.90 7.78 -13.28
C ALA A 267 -19.84 7.12 -11.88
N SER A 268 -20.72 6.15 -11.59
CA SER A 268 -20.72 5.42 -10.33
C SER A 268 -19.67 4.30 -10.25
N ASP A 269 -19.16 3.80 -11.38
CA ASP A 269 -18.18 2.70 -11.42
C ASP A 269 -16.82 3.24 -11.86
N GLU A 270 -15.95 3.46 -10.86
CA GLU A 270 -14.61 4.02 -11.06
C GLU A 270 -13.71 3.10 -11.86
N GLU A 271 -13.72 1.79 -11.57
CA GLU A 271 -12.85 0.81 -12.23
C GLU A 271 -13.21 0.64 -13.70
N LEU A 272 -14.52 0.55 -13.99
CA LEU A 272 -15.02 0.48 -15.36
C LEU A 272 -14.69 1.76 -16.13
N SER A 273 -14.83 2.92 -15.48
CA SER A 273 -14.51 4.22 -16.07
C SER A 273 -13.06 4.31 -16.50
N VAL A 274 -12.14 3.98 -15.60
CA VAL A 274 -10.71 3.95 -15.90
C VAL A 274 -10.41 2.95 -17.02
N TYR A 275 -11.01 1.76 -16.97
CA TYR A 275 -10.76 0.72 -17.96
C TYR A 275 -11.15 1.14 -19.38
N VAL A 276 -12.35 1.71 -19.57
CA VAL A 276 -12.81 2.12 -20.90
C VAL A 276 -12.03 3.33 -21.41
N LEU A 277 -11.77 4.34 -20.56
CA LEU A 277 -10.96 5.50 -20.93
C LEU A 277 -9.55 5.08 -21.38
N ARG A 278 -8.93 4.12 -20.66
CA ARG A 278 -7.63 3.57 -21.01
C ARG A 278 -7.62 2.85 -22.36
N ASN A 279 -8.68 2.12 -22.69
CA ASN A 279 -8.79 1.47 -24.00
C ASN A 279 -8.90 2.50 -25.13
N PHE A 280 -9.67 3.56 -24.96
CA PHE A 280 -9.72 4.67 -25.92
C PHE A 280 -8.38 5.41 -26.04
N ARG A 281 -7.66 5.60 -24.92
CA ARG A 281 -6.31 6.17 -24.94
C ARG A 281 -5.34 5.28 -25.71
N GLY A 282 -5.42 3.96 -25.52
CA GLY A 282 -4.62 2.98 -26.24
C GLY A 282 -4.77 3.04 -27.76
N MET A 283 -5.91 3.51 -28.27
CA MET A 283 -6.11 3.73 -29.72
C MET A 283 -5.28 4.90 -30.28
N LEU A 284 -4.79 5.79 -29.41
CA LEU A 284 -4.07 7.03 -29.75
C LEU A 284 -2.57 6.96 -29.40
N GLU A 285 -2.18 6.00 -28.57
CA GLU A 285 -0.81 5.80 -28.13
C GLU A 285 -0.04 4.83 -29.04
N LYS A 286 1.29 4.94 -29.03
CA LYS A 286 2.14 3.97 -29.72
C LYS A 286 1.97 2.60 -29.07
N ARG A 287 2.03 1.56 -29.90
CA ARG A 287 1.95 0.18 -29.41
C ARG A 287 3.12 -0.10 -28.46
N VAL A 288 2.83 -0.78 -27.37
CA VAL A 288 3.84 -1.25 -26.42
C VAL A 288 4.66 -2.35 -27.11
N ASP A 289 5.98 -2.30 -26.93
CA ASP A 289 6.89 -3.35 -27.42
C ASP A 289 6.59 -4.66 -26.68
N LEU A 290 6.22 -5.68 -27.45
CA LEU A 290 5.93 -7.02 -26.94
C LEU A 290 7.14 -7.92 -27.19
N ASP A 291 7.41 -8.84 -26.25
CA ASP A 291 8.37 -9.92 -26.49
C ASP A 291 7.81 -10.96 -27.48
N GLU A 292 8.65 -11.92 -27.90
CA GLU A 292 8.29 -12.94 -28.88
C GLU A 292 7.02 -13.72 -28.47
N SER A 293 6.89 -14.07 -27.19
CA SER A 293 5.71 -14.77 -26.67
C SER A 293 4.43 -13.92 -26.72
N GLY A 294 4.53 -12.64 -26.39
CA GLY A 294 3.43 -11.68 -26.47
C GLY A 294 2.96 -11.48 -27.91
N VAL A 295 3.90 -11.37 -28.86
CA VAL A 295 3.58 -11.29 -30.29
C VAL A 295 2.87 -12.56 -30.77
N GLN A 296 3.37 -13.74 -30.40
CA GLN A 296 2.73 -15.02 -30.77
C GLN A 296 1.30 -15.13 -30.22
N LEU A 297 1.09 -14.78 -28.94
CA LEU A 297 -0.24 -14.78 -28.33
C LEU A 297 -1.17 -13.81 -29.04
N ARG A 298 -0.72 -12.58 -29.30
CA ARG A 298 -1.51 -11.55 -29.99
C ARG A 298 -1.97 -12.03 -31.36
N VAL A 299 -1.06 -12.59 -32.16
CA VAL A 299 -1.38 -13.13 -33.49
C VAL A 299 -2.43 -14.24 -33.39
N LYS A 300 -2.31 -15.13 -32.39
CA LYS A 300 -3.28 -16.20 -32.17
C LYS A 300 -4.66 -15.65 -31.79
N LEU A 301 -4.72 -14.66 -30.91
CA LEU A 301 -5.97 -14.03 -30.47
C LEU A 301 -6.65 -13.28 -31.62
N LEU A 302 -5.92 -12.47 -32.37
CA LEU A 302 -6.45 -11.73 -33.53
C LEU A 302 -6.98 -12.67 -34.62
N ARG A 303 -6.29 -13.79 -34.88
CA ARG A 303 -6.77 -14.80 -35.82
C ARG A 303 -8.07 -15.44 -35.33
N THR A 304 -8.15 -15.73 -34.04
CA THR A 304 -9.30 -16.43 -33.47
C THR A 304 -10.54 -15.55 -33.41
N TYR A 305 -10.39 -14.29 -33.02
CA TYR A 305 -11.52 -13.40 -32.75
C TYR A 305 -11.86 -12.44 -33.89
N CYS A 306 -10.87 -12.00 -34.68
CA CYS A 306 -11.04 -10.94 -35.66
C CYS A 306 -10.90 -11.41 -37.11
N ASN A 307 -10.63 -12.71 -37.35
CA ASN A 307 -10.40 -13.30 -38.69
C ASN A 307 -9.38 -12.51 -39.55
N VAL A 308 -8.42 -11.84 -38.91
CA VAL A 308 -7.41 -11.05 -39.63
C VAL A 308 -6.39 -12.00 -40.26
N GLU A 309 -6.31 -12.00 -41.60
CA GLU A 309 -5.24 -12.69 -42.32
C GLU A 309 -3.88 -11.98 -42.08
N ILE A 310 -2.86 -12.79 -41.78
CA ILE A 310 -1.55 -12.40 -41.24
C ILE A 310 -0.78 -11.41 -42.14
N SER A 311 -1.14 -11.32 -43.43
CA SER A 311 -0.46 -10.51 -44.44
C SER A 311 -0.59 -8.99 -44.24
N LEU A 312 -1.35 -8.52 -43.24
CA LEU A 312 -1.57 -7.09 -42.95
C LEU A 312 -0.94 -6.60 -41.64
N LEU A 313 -0.22 -7.45 -40.90
CA LEU A 313 0.52 -7.00 -39.72
C LEU A 313 1.85 -6.38 -40.19
N PRO A 314 2.09 -5.07 -40.00
CA PRO A 314 3.37 -4.48 -40.38
C PRO A 314 4.44 -5.05 -39.45
N VAL A 315 5.29 -5.90 -40.02
CA VAL A 315 6.60 -6.23 -39.46
C VAL A 315 7.51 -5.10 -39.91
N GLU A 316 7.86 -4.24 -38.96
CA GLU A 316 8.88 -3.19 -39.01
C GLU A 316 8.67 -1.96 -39.94
N ASP A 317 8.84 -0.80 -39.33
CA ASP A 317 9.30 0.49 -39.87
C ASP A 317 8.87 0.89 -41.29
N THR A 318 7.82 1.72 -41.44
CA THR A 318 7.68 2.63 -42.60
C THR A 318 6.57 3.69 -42.44
N SER A 319 6.70 4.65 -41.53
CA SER A 319 6.06 5.99 -41.65
C SER A 319 4.57 6.09 -42.13
N PRO A 320 3.57 5.34 -41.62
CA PRO A 320 2.15 5.61 -41.87
C PRO A 320 1.38 6.00 -40.58
N GLU A 321 2.07 6.02 -39.42
CA GLU A 321 1.47 6.13 -38.08
C GLU A 321 0.79 7.49 -37.87
N VAL A 322 1.35 8.57 -38.44
CA VAL A 322 0.81 9.93 -38.27
C VAL A 322 -0.50 10.12 -39.05
N LEU A 323 -0.62 9.52 -40.24
CA LEU A 323 -1.84 9.56 -41.06
C LEU A 323 -2.98 8.76 -40.42
N ASN A 324 -2.66 7.63 -39.76
CA ASN A 324 -3.65 6.85 -39.03
C ASN A 324 -4.07 7.56 -37.73
N LEU A 325 -3.12 8.14 -36.98
CA LEU A 325 -3.42 8.84 -35.72
C LEU A 325 -4.39 10.02 -35.92
N VAL A 326 -4.15 10.89 -36.91
CA VAL A 326 -5.04 12.04 -37.19
C VAL A 326 -6.43 11.57 -37.60
N ALA A 327 -6.53 10.48 -38.37
CA ALA A 327 -7.82 9.90 -38.76
C ALA A 327 -8.59 9.32 -37.56
N ILE A 328 -7.90 8.61 -36.66
CA ILE A 328 -8.49 8.06 -35.42
C ILE A 328 -8.94 9.20 -34.49
N GLN A 329 -8.10 10.23 -34.29
CA GLN A 329 -8.43 11.42 -33.51
C GLN A 329 -9.67 12.13 -34.05
N ASN A 330 -9.77 12.30 -35.37
CA ASN A 330 -10.96 12.92 -35.99
C ASN A 330 -12.20 12.05 -35.79
N LYS A 331 -12.08 10.72 -35.92
CA LYS A 331 -13.19 9.78 -35.70
C LYS A 331 -13.68 9.82 -34.26
N LEU A 332 -12.79 9.83 -33.27
CA LEU A 332 -13.15 9.95 -31.85
C LEU A 332 -13.77 11.32 -31.52
N LYS A 333 -13.27 12.39 -32.14
CA LYS A 333 -13.86 13.71 -32.02
C LYS A 333 -15.28 13.75 -32.62
N ASP A 334 -15.50 13.14 -33.78
CA ASP A 334 -16.86 13.04 -34.37
C ASP A 334 -17.81 12.16 -33.56
N TYR A 335 -17.27 11.27 -32.71
CA TYR A 335 -18.04 10.48 -31.74
C TYR A 335 -18.32 11.21 -30.43
N GLY A 336 -17.77 12.40 -30.21
CA GLY A 336 -18.03 13.20 -29.00
C GLY A 336 -17.01 13.00 -27.86
N MET A 337 -15.87 12.35 -28.13
CA MET A 337 -14.88 12.04 -27.08
C MET A 337 -14.27 13.29 -26.45
N ALA A 338 -14.01 14.32 -27.27
CA ALA A 338 -13.43 15.58 -26.78
C ALA A 338 -14.39 16.31 -25.82
N GLU A 339 -15.69 16.32 -26.10
CA GLU A 339 -16.68 16.89 -25.20
C GLU A 339 -16.85 16.06 -23.92
N LEU A 340 -16.80 14.72 -24.02
CA LEU A 340 -16.89 13.83 -22.86
C LEU A 340 -15.75 14.08 -21.86
N VAL A 341 -14.50 14.20 -22.33
CA VAL A 341 -13.34 14.46 -21.46
C VAL A 341 -13.52 15.75 -20.66
N ILE A 342 -13.96 16.83 -21.31
CA ILE A 342 -14.22 18.11 -20.62
C ILE A 342 -15.33 17.95 -19.59
N LYS A 343 -16.45 17.31 -19.96
CA LYS A 343 -17.57 17.08 -19.05
C LYS A 343 -17.18 16.25 -17.85
N GLN A 344 -16.46 15.14 -18.05
CA GLN A 344 -16.02 14.28 -16.96
C GLN A 344 -15.15 15.05 -15.98
N ILE A 345 -14.21 15.86 -16.45
CA ILE A 345 -13.39 16.71 -15.56
C ILE A 345 -14.26 17.71 -14.81
N MET A 346 -15.26 18.32 -15.46
CA MET A 346 -16.19 19.25 -14.81
C MET A 346 -17.11 18.61 -13.76
N THR A 347 -17.25 17.28 -13.76
CA THR A 347 -18.04 16.55 -12.74
C THR A 347 -17.27 16.26 -11.46
N SER A 348 -16.02 16.71 -11.35
CA SER A 348 -15.13 16.45 -10.19
C SER A 348 -15.03 14.95 -9.87
N PRO A 349 -14.54 14.12 -10.82
CA PRO A 349 -14.52 12.68 -10.67
C PRO A 349 -13.42 12.24 -9.70
N PRO A 350 -13.46 10.99 -9.21
CA PRO A 350 -12.39 10.42 -8.38
C PRO A 350 -11.02 10.49 -9.07
N ALA A 351 -9.95 10.62 -8.28
CA ALA A 351 -8.59 10.87 -8.78
C ALA A 351 -8.12 9.90 -9.90
N PRO A 352 -8.39 8.58 -9.86
CA PRO A 352 -8.01 7.67 -10.94
C PRO A 352 -8.71 7.99 -12.27
N VAL A 353 -10.00 8.32 -12.22
CA VAL A 353 -10.80 8.68 -13.40
C VAL A 353 -10.37 10.04 -13.94
N PHE A 354 -10.13 11.01 -13.05
CA PHE A 354 -9.59 12.32 -13.41
C PHE A 354 -8.27 12.21 -14.19
N LEU A 355 -7.32 11.42 -13.67
CA LEU A 355 -6.02 11.23 -14.31
C LEU A 355 -6.15 10.58 -15.69
N GLU A 356 -6.96 9.53 -15.80
CA GLU A 356 -7.15 8.80 -17.06
C GLU A 356 -7.86 9.68 -18.10
N ALA A 357 -8.86 10.48 -17.71
CA ALA A 357 -9.51 11.46 -18.58
C ALA A 357 -8.54 12.55 -19.05
N MET A 358 -7.67 13.05 -18.17
CA MET A 358 -6.63 14.02 -18.52
C MET A 358 -5.63 13.43 -19.53
N LEU A 359 -5.14 12.21 -19.30
CA LEU A 359 -4.21 11.54 -20.21
C LEU A 359 -4.85 11.27 -21.58
N LEU A 360 -6.13 10.92 -21.62
CA LEU A 360 -6.87 10.79 -22.87
C LEU A 360 -6.98 12.13 -23.62
N GLY A 361 -7.24 13.23 -22.90
CA GLY A 361 -7.23 14.58 -23.48
C GLY A 361 -5.88 14.97 -24.08
N VAL A 362 -4.78 14.62 -23.41
CA VAL A 362 -3.42 14.81 -23.94
C VAL A 362 -3.19 13.95 -25.19
N ALA A 363 -3.60 12.69 -25.18
CA ALA A 363 -3.46 11.79 -26.33
C ALA A 363 -4.26 12.25 -27.55
N LEU A 364 -5.45 12.84 -27.35
CA LEU A 364 -6.26 13.45 -28.40
C LEU A 364 -5.59 14.67 -29.05
N LEU A 365 -4.75 15.38 -28.29
CA LEU A 365 -4.00 16.54 -28.75
C LEU A 365 -2.61 16.20 -29.31
N ASN A 366 -2.19 14.93 -29.19
CA ASN A 366 -0.88 14.48 -29.63
C ASN A 366 -0.68 14.75 -31.13
N GLY A 367 0.50 15.22 -31.51
CA GLY A 367 0.81 15.61 -32.90
C GLY A 367 0.13 16.90 -33.39
N GLY A 368 -0.65 17.60 -32.55
CA GLY A 368 -1.17 18.93 -32.86
C GLY A 368 -2.30 18.98 -33.89
N ASN A 369 -3.23 18.03 -33.85
CA ASN A 369 -4.37 17.99 -34.76
C ASN A 369 -5.31 19.20 -34.57
N ARG A 370 -5.28 20.12 -35.55
CA ARG A 370 -6.04 21.39 -35.53
C ARG A 370 -7.55 21.18 -35.41
N THR A 371 -8.11 20.09 -35.94
CA THR A 371 -9.55 19.82 -35.89
C THR A 371 -10.01 19.55 -34.47
N VAL A 372 -9.24 18.73 -33.74
CA VAL A 372 -9.50 18.40 -32.33
C VAL A 372 -9.21 19.61 -31.45
N GLN A 373 -8.10 20.31 -31.69
CA GLN A 373 -7.77 21.56 -30.99
C GLN A 373 -8.87 22.62 -31.15
N SER A 374 -9.41 22.80 -32.36
CA SER A 374 -10.49 23.76 -32.58
C SER A 374 -11.76 23.38 -31.83
N SER A 375 -12.11 22.09 -31.79
CA SER A 375 -13.28 21.59 -31.04
C SER A 375 -13.12 21.82 -29.53
N LEU A 376 -11.97 21.45 -28.97
CA LEU A 376 -11.64 21.70 -27.56
C LEU A 376 -11.60 23.19 -27.25
N TRP A 377 -10.99 24.01 -28.12
CA TRP A 377 -10.93 25.47 -27.97
C TRP A 377 -12.33 26.08 -27.94
N THR A 378 -13.19 25.73 -28.90
CA THR A 378 -14.57 26.21 -28.94
C THR A 378 -15.28 25.88 -27.63
N LYS A 379 -15.11 24.66 -27.11
CA LYS A 379 -15.79 24.23 -25.88
C LYS A 379 -15.21 24.89 -24.62
N LEU A 380 -13.90 25.04 -24.54
CA LEU A 380 -13.21 25.68 -23.42
C LEU A 380 -13.37 27.21 -23.43
N SER A 381 -13.78 27.81 -24.55
CA SER A 381 -14.11 29.24 -24.64
C SER A 381 -15.53 29.58 -24.18
N GLU A 382 -16.39 28.57 -23.95
CA GLU A 382 -17.73 28.78 -23.41
C GLU A 382 -17.67 29.15 -21.92
N PRO A 383 -18.56 30.01 -21.39
CA PRO A 383 -18.55 30.40 -19.98
C PRO A 383 -18.76 29.22 -19.02
N SER A 384 -19.34 28.11 -19.47
CA SER A 384 -19.46 26.88 -18.68
C SER A 384 -18.11 26.20 -18.40
N SER A 385 -17.03 26.56 -19.09
CA SER A 385 -15.70 25.94 -18.92
C SER A 385 -14.98 26.40 -17.65
N GLU A 386 -15.48 27.41 -16.93
CA GLU A 386 -14.85 27.89 -15.69
C GLU A 386 -14.61 26.75 -14.69
N LYS A 387 -15.61 25.86 -14.54
CA LYS A 387 -15.50 24.67 -13.67
C LYS A 387 -14.37 23.73 -14.07
N PHE A 388 -14.09 23.60 -15.36
CA PHE A 388 -13.00 22.74 -15.86
C PHE A 388 -11.65 23.24 -15.34
N PHE A 389 -11.38 24.54 -15.47
CA PHE A 389 -10.14 25.14 -14.97
C PHE A 389 -10.07 25.14 -13.44
N GLN A 390 -11.20 25.38 -12.78
CA GLN A 390 -11.31 25.33 -11.33
C GLN A 390 -10.97 23.93 -10.79
N GLU A 391 -11.50 22.87 -11.41
CA GLU A 391 -11.23 21.50 -10.96
C GLU A 391 -9.76 21.13 -11.11
N ILE A 392 -9.15 21.49 -12.24
CA ILE A 392 -7.71 21.30 -12.46
C ILE A 392 -6.89 22.05 -11.40
N TYR A 393 -7.26 23.31 -11.12
CA TYR A 393 -6.59 24.12 -10.10
C TYR A 393 -6.72 23.48 -8.71
N ASN A 394 -7.93 23.05 -8.33
CA ASN A 394 -8.18 22.37 -7.05
C ASN A 394 -7.32 21.12 -6.92
N HIS A 395 -7.26 20.28 -7.97
CA HIS A 395 -6.46 19.06 -7.96
C HIS A 395 -4.96 19.35 -7.78
N PHE A 396 -4.44 20.41 -8.42
CA PHE A 396 -3.07 20.87 -8.20
C PHE A 396 -2.84 21.36 -6.77
N GLU A 397 -3.77 22.14 -6.21
CA GLU A 397 -3.65 22.67 -4.86
C GLU A 397 -3.66 21.54 -3.81
N THR A 398 -4.61 20.61 -3.91
CA THR A 398 -4.70 19.44 -3.02
C THR A 398 -3.43 18.59 -3.11
N SER A 399 -2.97 18.26 -4.33
CA SER A 399 -1.73 17.50 -4.53
C SER A 399 -0.52 18.22 -3.94
N GLN A 400 -0.44 19.54 -4.09
CA GLN A 400 0.65 20.34 -3.52
C GLN A 400 0.61 20.36 -1.99
N GLN A 401 -0.57 20.47 -1.39
CA GLN A 401 -0.75 20.44 0.06
C GLN A 401 -0.40 19.06 0.63
N GLU A 402 -0.76 17.97 -0.05
CA GLU A 402 -0.36 16.60 0.32
C GLU A 402 1.16 16.42 0.29
N ILE A 403 1.83 16.84 -0.79
CA ILE A 403 3.30 16.75 -0.87
C ILE A 403 3.97 17.56 0.26
N LYS A 404 3.47 18.77 0.53
CA LYS A 404 3.98 19.62 1.63
C LYS A 404 3.75 18.97 3.00
N SER A 405 2.60 18.33 3.22
CA SER A 405 2.27 17.69 4.50
C SER A 405 3.05 16.39 4.74
N MET A 406 3.43 15.68 3.68
CA MET A 406 4.29 14.50 3.75
C MET A 406 5.77 14.82 4.07
N GLY A 407 6.14 16.10 4.21
CA GLY A 407 7.51 16.48 4.56
C GLY A 407 8.55 16.23 3.47
N LEU A 408 8.10 15.92 2.24
CA LEU A 408 8.93 15.92 1.05
C LEU A 408 9.17 17.39 0.66
N VAL A 409 10.05 18.04 1.40
CA VAL A 409 10.75 19.22 0.89
C VAL A 409 11.49 18.72 -0.34
N ILE A 410 10.98 19.03 -1.52
CA ILE A 410 11.75 18.98 -2.75
C ILE A 410 12.99 19.83 -2.44
N GLN A 411 14.12 19.19 -2.16
CA GLN A 411 15.40 19.86 -2.24
C GLN A 411 15.47 20.34 -3.68
N GLN A 412 15.28 21.64 -3.90
CA GLN A 412 15.62 22.25 -5.17
C GLN A 412 17.09 21.87 -5.43
N GLU A 413 17.32 20.98 -6.40
CA GLU A 413 18.65 20.78 -6.95
C GLU A 413 19.04 22.07 -7.65
N GLY A 414 19.70 22.92 -6.88
CA GLY A 414 20.17 24.22 -7.28
C GLY A 414 21.05 24.75 -6.17
N ASP A 415 22.27 24.20 -6.08
CA ASP A 415 23.47 25.01 -5.93
C ASP A 415 24.73 24.12 -5.90
N ILE A 416 25.48 24.13 -7.00
CA ILE A 416 26.92 24.02 -6.95
C ILE A 416 27.45 25.45 -7.06
N VAL A 417 27.79 26.11 -5.95
CA VAL A 417 28.98 26.97 -5.87
C VAL A 417 29.53 26.95 -4.44
N TYR A 418 30.83 26.65 -4.35
CA TYR A 418 31.68 26.71 -3.17
C TYR A 418 31.68 28.09 -2.50
N GLY A 419 31.68 28.13 -1.17
CA GLY A 419 31.96 29.35 -0.42
C GLY A 419 31.96 29.15 1.08
N ALA A 420 33.08 28.64 1.60
CA ALA A 420 33.35 28.60 3.03
C ALA A 420 33.64 30.00 3.58
N THR A 421 33.35 30.16 4.87
CA THR A 421 33.90 31.11 5.87
C THR A 421 33.20 32.46 6.11
N ASP A 422 32.72 32.53 7.36
CA ASP A 422 32.88 33.61 8.34
C ASP A 422 32.00 34.86 8.27
N GLY A 423 30.95 34.82 9.10
CA GLY A 423 30.39 35.98 9.75
C GLY A 423 31.37 36.52 10.80
N GLY A 424 32.13 37.54 10.41
CA GLY A 424 32.92 38.38 11.29
C GLY A 424 32.51 39.84 11.09
N SER A 425 31.74 40.36 12.03
CA SER A 425 31.36 41.76 12.15
C SER A 425 32.59 42.66 12.39
N THR A 426 32.87 43.62 11.50
CA THR A 426 33.43 44.93 11.86
C THR A 426 33.22 45.96 10.76
N SER A 427 32.86 47.17 11.19
CA SER A 427 32.51 48.38 10.44
C SER A 427 33.63 48.96 9.54
N PRO A 428 33.31 49.92 8.65
CA PRO A 428 34.20 50.43 7.61
C PRO A 428 35.02 51.65 8.07
N ALA A 429 36.22 51.83 7.52
CA ALA A 429 36.84 53.13 7.20
C ALA A 429 38.28 52.98 6.67
N ALA A 430 38.64 53.94 5.82
CA ALA A 430 39.98 54.45 5.48
C ALA A 430 40.72 53.88 4.24
N ASP A 431 40.68 54.72 3.20
CA ASP A 431 41.82 55.25 2.45
C ASP A 431 42.70 54.30 1.62
N LEU A 432 42.46 54.24 0.31
CA LEU A 432 43.20 54.97 -0.76
C LEU A 432 42.85 54.43 -2.16
#